data_AF-A0A2T4WTL0-F1
#
_entry.id   AF-A0A2T4WTL0-F1
#
_cell.length_a   1.000
_cell.length_b   1.000
_cell.length_c   1.000
_cell.angle_alpha   90.00
_cell.angle_beta   90.00
_cell.angle_gamma   90.00
#
_symmetry.space_group_name_H-M   'P 1'
#
loop_
_entity.id
_entity.type
_entity.pdbx_description
1 polymer ?
#
loop_
_entity_poly.entity_id
_entity_poly.type
_entity_poly.pdbx_seq_one_letter_code
_entity_poly.pdbx_strand_id
1 'polypeptide(L)'
;MKNNSKFCINCESEIFDGRSDKKYCSKKCKSSYNNKLNELPGSYKAINNILKNDLKLLLKLLEKINSITISKLELKALGFSFKHFTHFEYIESLKRNIYGIYDFSYYFIDDYNIKIIKNEYC
;
A
#
# COMPACT_ATOMS: atom_id res chain seq x y z
N MET A 1 27.72 -38.95 -24.00
CA MET A 1 26.46 -38.17 -24.02
C MET A 1 26.36 -37.44 -22.68
N LYS A 2 26.48 -36.10 -22.64
CA LYS A 2 26.29 -35.35 -21.39
C LYS A 2 24.79 -35.10 -21.22
N ASN A 3 24.11 -35.93 -20.43
CA ASN A 3 22.77 -35.63 -19.94
C ASN A 3 22.90 -34.46 -18.95
N ASN A 4 22.78 -33.25 -19.46
CA ASN A 4 22.78 -32.05 -18.62
C ASN A 4 21.33 -31.82 -18.16
N SER A 5 20.87 -32.70 -17.26
CA SER A 5 19.55 -32.59 -16.64
C SER A 5 19.42 -31.23 -15.97
N LYS A 6 18.46 -30.42 -16.43
CA LYS A 6 18.15 -29.13 -15.82
C LYS A 6 17.00 -29.31 -14.85
N PHE A 7 17.13 -28.72 -13.68
CA PHE A 7 16.11 -28.77 -12.65
C PHE A 7 15.38 -27.44 -12.55
N CYS A 8 14.08 -27.50 -12.24
CA CYS A 8 13.28 -26.31 -12.04
C CYS A 8 13.73 -25.58 -10.77
N ILE A 9 13.98 -24.27 -10.87
CA ILE A 9 14.39 -23.43 -9.73
C ILE A 9 13.31 -23.34 -8.64
N ASN A 10 12.04 -23.63 -8.97
CA ASN A 10 10.92 -23.54 -8.02
C ASN A 10 10.64 -24.84 -7.25
N CYS A 11 10.63 -25.98 -7.95
CA CYS A 11 10.15 -27.26 -7.39
C CYS A 11 11.13 -28.41 -7.56
N GLU A 12 12.33 -28.12 -8.07
CA GLU A 12 13.43 -29.09 -8.22
C GLU A 12 13.13 -30.29 -9.13
N SER A 13 11.96 -30.30 -9.80
CA SER A 13 11.62 -31.32 -10.80
C SER A 13 12.47 -31.15 -12.05
N GLU A 14 12.79 -32.26 -12.72
CA GLU A 14 13.48 -32.24 -14.00
C GLU A 14 12.68 -31.45 -15.05
N ILE A 15 13.38 -30.66 -15.86
CA ILE A 15 12.82 -29.91 -16.98
C ILE A 15 12.92 -30.78 -18.21
N PHE A 16 11.82 -31.45 -18.53
CA PHE A 16 11.68 -32.21 -19.78
C PHE A 16 11.51 -31.24 -20.95
N ASP A 17 12.61 -31.05 -21.68
CA ASP A 17 12.72 -30.45 -23.01
C ASP A 17 12.23 -28.99 -23.19
N GLY A 18 12.68 -28.38 -24.28
CA GLY A 18 12.36 -27.00 -24.68
C GLY A 18 13.59 -26.11 -24.84
N ARG A 19 13.39 -24.78 -24.83
CA ARG A 19 14.48 -23.82 -25.03
C ARG A 19 15.64 -24.07 -24.05
N SER A 20 16.86 -23.91 -24.54
CA SER A 20 18.08 -24.09 -23.75
C SER A 20 18.16 -23.18 -22.52
N ASP A 21 17.42 -22.06 -22.47
CA ASP A 21 17.38 -21.11 -21.34
C ASP A 21 16.19 -21.33 -20.38
N LYS A 22 15.44 -22.42 -20.52
CA LYS A 22 14.27 -22.73 -19.68
C LYS A 22 14.70 -22.94 -18.22
N LYS A 23 14.15 -22.12 -17.32
CA LYS A 23 14.39 -22.13 -15.85
C LYS A 23 13.30 -22.82 -15.03
N TYR A 24 12.12 -23.02 -15.61
CA TYR A 24 10.93 -23.54 -14.92
C TYR A 24 10.30 -24.70 -15.70
N CYS A 25 9.82 -25.73 -15.00
CA CYS A 25 9.14 -26.87 -15.63
C CYS A 25 7.74 -26.49 -16.15
N SER A 26 7.11 -25.45 -15.60
CA SER A 26 5.76 -25.00 -15.98
C SER A 26 5.55 -23.50 -15.75
N LYS A 27 4.52 -22.93 -16.41
CA LYS A 27 4.05 -21.56 -16.13
C LYS A 27 3.67 -21.37 -14.66
N LYS A 28 3.09 -22.40 -14.03
CA LYS A 28 2.74 -22.41 -12.60
C LYS A 28 3.98 -22.29 -11.71
N CYS A 29 5.07 -22.98 -12.04
CA CYS A 29 6.32 -22.86 -11.29
C CYS A 29 6.97 -21.47 -11.45
N LYS A 30 6.89 -20.88 -12.64
CA LYS A 30 7.34 -19.50 -12.86
C LYS A 30 6.57 -18.50 -11.99
N SER A 31 5.23 -18.58 -11.98
CA SER A 31 4.41 -17.66 -11.18
C SER A 31 4.59 -17.88 -9.69
N SER A 32 4.62 -19.14 -9.22
CA SER A 32 4.84 -19.46 -7.81
C SER A 32 6.18 -18.96 -7.29
N TYR A 33 7.26 -19.16 -8.06
CA TYR A 33 8.58 -18.67 -7.70
C TYR A 33 8.62 -17.15 -7.62
N ASN A 34 8.06 -16.48 -8.63
CA ASN A 34 7.99 -15.02 -8.64
C ASN A 34 7.12 -14.47 -7.50
N ASN A 35 6.01 -15.13 -7.16
CA ASN A 35 5.17 -14.73 -6.02
C ASN A 35 5.92 -14.86 -4.70
N LYS A 36 6.72 -15.92 -4.54
CA LYS A 36 7.56 -16.13 -3.36
C LYS A 36 8.70 -15.10 -3.27
N LEU A 37 9.33 -14.78 -4.40
CA LEU A 37 10.37 -13.74 -4.45
C LEU A 37 9.82 -12.34 -4.11
N ASN A 38 8.59 -12.05 -4.51
CA ASN A 38 7.92 -10.77 -4.24
C ASN A 38 7.01 -10.85 -3.00
N GLU A 39 7.15 -11.88 -2.17
CA GLU A 39 6.33 -12.03 -0.97
C GLU A 39 6.75 -10.99 0.06
N LEU A 40 5.81 -10.13 0.43
CA LEU A 40 5.99 -9.16 1.48
C LEU A 40 5.37 -9.67 2.78
N PRO A 41 5.89 -9.23 3.96
CA PRO A 41 5.35 -9.63 5.25
C PRO A 41 3.83 -9.40 5.35
N GLY A 42 3.13 -10.22 6.14
CA GLY A 42 1.68 -10.06 6.35
C GLY A 42 1.29 -8.65 6.84
N SER A 43 2.18 -7.99 7.60
CA SER A 43 2.01 -6.61 8.06
C SER A 43 1.91 -5.60 6.90
N TYR A 44 2.65 -5.80 5.80
CA TYR A 44 2.53 -4.96 4.61
C TYR A 44 1.11 -5.00 4.04
N LYS A 45 0.54 -6.21 3.89
CA LYS A 45 -0.84 -6.38 3.40
C LYS A 45 -1.85 -5.76 4.36
N ALA A 46 -1.66 -5.96 5.67
CA ALA A 46 -2.55 -5.41 6.69
C ALA A 46 -2.55 -3.86 6.69
N ILE A 47 -1.37 -3.24 6.69
CA ILE A 47 -1.23 -1.77 6.68
C ILE A 47 -1.80 -1.19 5.38
N ASN A 48 -1.53 -1.80 4.23
CA ASN A 48 -2.09 -1.33 2.96
C ASN A 48 -3.62 -1.44 2.90
N ASN A 49 -4.21 -2.46 3.53
CA ASN A 49 -5.67 -2.54 3.62
C ASN A 49 -6.25 -1.41 4.49
N ILE A 50 -5.57 -1.03 5.58
CA ILE A 50 -5.96 0.11 6.40
C ILE A 50 -5.89 1.40 5.58
N LEU A 51 -4.73 1.69 4.97
CA LEU A 51 -4.54 2.89 4.13
C LEU A 51 -5.53 2.96 2.97
N LYS A 52 -5.86 1.82 2.36
CA LYS A 52 -6.88 1.72 1.29
C LYS A 52 -8.28 2.07 1.80
N ASN A 53 -8.63 1.63 3.01
CA ASN A 53 -9.93 1.95 3.61
C ASN A 53 -10.00 3.42 4.02
N ASP A 54 -8.94 3.95 4.62
CA ASP A 54 -8.81 5.37 4.94
C ASP A 54 -8.95 6.23 3.66
N LEU A 55 -8.23 5.88 2.60
CA LEU A 55 -8.32 6.57 1.31
C LEU A 55 -9.75 6.57 0.74
N LYS A 56 -10.44 5.43 0.76
CA LYS A 56 -11.85 5.33 0.31
C LYS A 56 -12.78 6.22 1.13
N LEU A 57 -12.59 6.24 2.45
CA LEU A 57 -13.36 7.11 3.34
C LEU A 57 -13.15 8.58 2.98
N LEU A 58 -11.89 9.01 2.81
CA LEU A 58 -11.57 10.39 2.46
C LEU A 58 -12.12 10.79 1.09
N LEU A 59 -12.00 9.92 0.07
CA LEU A 59 -12.59 10.14 -1.25
C LEU A 59 -14.11 10.37 -1.18
N LYS A 60 -14.80 9.63 -0.30
CA LYS A 60 -16.25 9.79 -0.10
C LYS A 60 -16.58 11.06 0.67
N LEU A 61 -15.85 11.38 1.74
CA LEU A 61 -16.08 12.58 2.54
C LEU A 61 -15.84 13.87 1.75
N LEU A 62 -14.85 13.86 0.85
CA LEU A 62 -14.44 15.00 0.04
C LEU A 62 -14.87 14.85 -1.44
N GLU A 63 -15.91 14.07 -1.73
CA GLU A 63 -16.35 13.85 -3.12
C GLU A 63 -16.76 15.15 -3.83
N LYS A 64 -17.36 16.09 -3.09
CA LYS A 64 -17.91 17.36 -3.61
C LYS A 64 -17.20 18.61 -3.07
N ILE A 65 -16.16 18.43 -2.25
CA ILE A 65 -15.48 19.52 -1.54
C ILE A 65 -13.97 19.23 -1.44
N ASN A 66 -13.14 20.26 -1.47
CA ASN A 66 -11.68 20.09 -1.41
C ASN A 66 -11.13 20.07 0.03
N SER A 67 -11.93 20.44 1.02
CA SER A 67 -11.54 20.33 2.43
C SER A 67 -12.74 20.25 3.36
N ILE A 68 -12.55 19.65 4.52
CA ILE A 68 -13.57 19.56 5.58
C ILE A 68 -12.90 19.67 6.95
N THR A 69 -13.62 20.24 7.92
CA THR A 69 -13.26 20.14 9.34
C THR A 69 -14.22 19.15 9.98
N ILE A 70 -13.69 18.13 10.65
CA ILE A 70 -14.46 17.06 11.28
C ILE A 70 -13.86 16.74 12.65
N SER A 71 -14.69 16.28 13.59
CA SER A 71 -14.15 15.85 14.88
C SER A 71 -13.32 14.57 14.75
N LYS A 72 -12.26 14.47 15.54
CA LYS A 72 -11.39 13.30 15.65
C LYS A 72 -12.18 12.05 16.04
N LEU A 73 -13.16 12.20 16.91
CA LEU A 73 -14.01 11.11 17.37
C LEU A 73 -14.92 10.60 16.26
N GLU A 74 -15.57 11.50 15.52
CA GLU A 74 -16.42 11.14 14.40
C GLU A 74 -15.61 10.46 13.28
N LEU A 75 -14.46 11.04 12.90
CA LEU A 75 -13.61 10.45 11.88
C LEU A 75 -13.11 9.05 12.29
N LYS A 76 -12.77 8.86 13.56
CA LYS A 76 -12.43 7.54 14.12
C LYS A 76 -13.62 6.58 14.10
N ALA A 77 -14.82 7.05 14.43
CA ALA A 77 -16.04 6.24 14.40
C ALA A 77 -16.41 5.78 12.98
N LEU A 78 -16.06 6.58 11.97
CA LEU A 78 -16.16 6.20 10.55
C LEU A 78 -15.11 5.17 10.10
N GLY A 79 -14.20 4.76 11.00
CA GLY A 79 -13.21 3.72 10.76
C GLY A 79 -11.83 4.25 10.34
N PHE A 80 -11.60 5.57 10.40
CA PHE A 80 -10.29 6.13 10.05
C PHE A 80 -9.20 5.76 11.06
N SER A 81 -8.01 5.40 10.56
CA SER A 81 -6.86 5.08 11.40
C SER A 81 -5.79 6.18 11.39
N PHE A 82 -5.64 6.89 12.51
CA PHE A 82 -4.55 7.86 12.73
C PHE A 82 -3.15 7.21 12.90
N LYS A 83 -3.06 5.89 12.94
CA LYS A 83 -1.81 5.17 13.20
C LYS A 83 -0.92 5.04 11.96
N HIS A 84 -1.51 5.12 10.77
CA HIS A 84 -0.82 4.88 9.52
C HIS A 84 -1.04 6.07 8.59
N PHE A 85 0.05 6.51 7.96
CA PHE A 85 0.07 7.61 7.01
C PHE A 85 1.14 7.34 5.95
N THR A 86 0.99 7.92 4.77
CA THR A 86 1.91 7.71 3.64
C THR A 86 3.08 8.68 3.65
N HIS A 87 2.88 9.88 4.21
CA HIS A 87 3.90 10.90 4.36
C HIS A 87 3.61 11.75 5.60
N PHE A 88 4.63 12.41 6.11
CA PHE A 88 4.56 13.28 7.27
C PHE A 88 5.50 14.46 7.06
N GLU A 89 5.00 15.66 7.33
CA GLU A 89 5.76 16.89 7.20
C GLU A 89 5.42 17.83 8.35
N TYR A 90 6.42 18.51 8.90
CA TYR A 90 6.21 19.62 9.83
C TYR A 90 6.35 20.94 9.07
N ILE A 91 5.28 21.73 9.05
CA ILE A 91 5.28 23.05 8.40
C ILE A 91 5.56 24.12 9.45
N GLU A 92 6.77 24.68 9.42
CA GLU A 92 7.26 25.69 10.38
C GLU A 92 6.36 26.94 10.41
N SER A 93 5.98 27.46 9.24
CA SER A 93 5.15 28.67 9.12
C SER A 93 3.77 28.52 9.78
N LEU A 94 3.24 27.30 9.82
CA LEU A 94 1.96 26.97 10.45
C LEU A 94 2.13 26.38 11.85
N LYS A 95 3.37 26.04 12.26
CA LYS A 95 3.70 25.27 13.47
C LYS A 95 2.84 24.02 13.63
N ARG A 96 2.69 23.25 12.54
CA ARG A 96 1.79 22.09 12.49
C ARG A 96 2.43 20.88 11.86
N ASN A 97 2.10 19.73 12.44
CA ASN A 97 2.33 18.41 11.87
C ASN A 97 1.23 18.11 10.85
N ILE A 98 1.64 17.81 9.62
CA ILE A 98 0.79 17.38 8.52
C ILE A 98 0.99 15.88 8.29
N TYR A 99 -0.12 15.16 8.19
CA TYR A 99 -0.14 13.72 7.96
C TYR A 99 -0.81 13.42 6.62
N GLY A 100 -0.17 12.60 5.81
CA GLY A 100 -0.62 12.26 4.46
C GLY A 100 -1.35 10.94 4.36
N ILE A 101 -2.36 10.89 3.49
CA ILE A 101 -2.95 9.67 2.95
C ILE A 101 -3.03 9.85 1.44
N TYR A 102 -1.94 9.51 0.74
CA TYR A 102 -1.77 9.76 -0.70
C TYR A 102 -2.11 11.22 -1.06
N ASP A 103 -3.18 11.41 -1.85
CA ASP A 103 -3.70 12.69 -2.36
C ASP A 103 -4.48 13.49 -1.32
N PHE A 104 -4.40 13.10 -0.05
CA PHE A 104 -5.03 13.80 1.05
C PHE A 104 -4.03 14.12 2.14
N SER A 105 -4.29 15.20 2.85
CA SER A 105 -3.52 15.57 4.03
C SER A 105 -4.45 16.04 5.13
N TYR A 106 -4.05 15.79 6.37
CA TYR A 106 -4.78 16.26 7.53
C TYR A 106 -3.86 16.77 8.62
N TYR A 107 -4.39 17.64 9.45
CA TYR A 107 -3.71 18.12 10.65
C TYR A 107 -4.72 18.37 11.76
N PHE A 108 -4.24 18.23 13.00
CA PHE A 108 -5.02 18.56 14.19
C PHE A 108 -5.12 20.08 14.31
N ILE A 109 -6.34 20.59 14.37
CA ILE A 109 -6.59 22.00 14.68
C ILE A 109 -6.37 22.21 16.17
N ASP A 110 -6.97 21.31 16.95
CA ASP A 110 -6.94 21.18 18.41
C ASP A 110 -7.10 19.67 18.79
N ASP A 111 -7.34 19.36 20.06
CA ASP A 111 -7.46 17.98 20.54
C ASP A 111 -8.68 17.21 20.00
N TYR A 112 -9.71 17.94 19.54
CA TYR A 112 -11.00 17.41 19.13
C TYR A 112 -11.24 17.52 17.63
N ASN A 113 -10.65 18.50 16.95
CA ASN A 113 -10.96 18.84 15.57
C ASN A 113 -9.77 18.61 14.63
N ILE A 114 -10.10 18.11 13.44
CA ILE A 114 -9.14 17.81 12.39
C ILE A 114 -9.57 18.52 11.12
N LYS A 115 -8.61 19.14 10.44
CA LYS A 115 -8.80 19.63 9.07
C LYS A 115 -8.27 18.56 8.11
N ILE A 116 -9.08 18.18 7.13
CA ILE A 116 -8.69 17.30 6.02
C ILE A 116 -8.76 18.11 4.73
N ILE A 117 -7.76 17.96 3.88
CA ILE A 117 -7.59 18.67 2.62
C ILE A 117 -7.25 17.64 1.53
N LYS A 118 -7.87 17.79 0.37
CA LYS A 118 -7.46 17.10 -0.85
C LYS A 118 -6.29 17.87 -1.47
N ASN A 119 -5.17 17.22 -1.63
CA ASN A 119 -4.00 17.78 -2.27
C ASN A 119 -4.24 17.83 -3.78
N GLU A 120 -4.10 19.01 -4.37
CA GLU A 120 -4.01 19.12 -5.82
C GLU A 120 -2.58 18.71 -6.21
N TYR A 121 -2.39 17.41 -6.49
CA TYR A 121 -1.28 17.02 -7.35
C TYR A 121 -1.70 17.40 -8.78
N CYS A 122 -1.09 18.45 -9.32
CA CYS A 122 -1.16 18.79 -10.74
C CYS A 122 -0.66 17.64 -11.61
#